data_AF-A0A959B5C0-F1
#
_entry.id   AF-A0A959B5C0-F1
#
_cell.length_a   1.000
_cell.length_b   1.000
_cell.length_c   1.000
_cell.angle_alpha   90.00
_cell.angle_beta   90.00
_cell.angle_gamma   90.00
#
_symmetry.space_group_name_H-M   'P 1'
#
loop_
_entity.id
_entity.type
_entity.pdbx_description
1 polymer ?
#
loop_
_entity_poly.entity_id
_entity_poly.type
_entity_poly.pdbx_seq_one_letter_code
_entity_poly.pdbx_strand_id
1 'polypeptide(L)' 'MKALEVTGKINEKGKLKLDKPLTYLNKQVRVIILISEEEDLDDQNWLENISLNPAFDFLTGEDEDIYSIEDGEPIKHEA' A
#
# COMPACT_ATOMS: atom_id res chain seq x y z
N MET A 1 1.41 -15.89 -25.67
CA MET A 1 2.56 -15.53 -24.82
C MET A 1 2.74 -16.65 -23.79
N LYS A 2 3.98 -17.00 -23.41
CA LYS A 2 4.25 -18.03 -22.39
C LYS A 2 4.92 -17.34 -21.19
N ALA A 3 4.36 -17.52 -20.00
CA ALA A 3 4.94 -17.02 -18.77
C ALA A 3 5.87 -18.07 -18.15
N LEU A 4 6.90 -17.60 -17.45
CA LEU A 4 7.79 -18.41 -16.64
C LEU A 4 7.95 -17.69 -15.30
N GLU A 5 7.67 -18.39 -14.22
CA GLU A 5 7.95 -17.91 -12.87
C GLU A 5 9.38 -18.32 -12.48
N VAL A 6 10.13 -17.35 -11.95
CA VAL A 6 11.47 -17.55 -11.40
C VAL A 6 11.61 -16.71 -10.14
N THR A 7 12.39 -17.20 -9.19
CA THR A 7 12.70 -16.49 -7.96
C THR A 7 14.06 -15.79 -8.06
N GLY A 8 14.21 -14.71 -7.31
CA GLY A 8 15.44 -13.94 -7.24
C GLY A 8 15.31 -12.79 -6.26
N LYS A 9 16.39 -12.02 -6.13
CA LYS A 9 16.44 -10.84 -5.28
C LYS A 9 16.93 -9.64 -6.07
N ILE A 10 16.40 -8.46 -5.76
CA ILE A 10 17.01 -7.20 -6.19
C ILE A 10 18.18 -6.94 -5.25
N ASN A 11 19.37 -6.75 -5.79
CA ASN A 11 20.56 -6.44 -4.98
C ASN A 11 20.67 -4.95 -4.66
N GLU A 12 21.64 -4.59 -3.82
CA GLU A 12 21.94 -3.20 -3.41
C GLU A 12 22.21 -2.23 -4.57
N LYS A 13 22.51 -2.74 -5.77
CA LYS A 13 22.73 -1.93 -6.98
C LYS A 13 21.49 -1.84 -7.87
N GLY A 14 20.32 -2.25 -7.36
CA GLY A 14 19.06 -2.26 -8.10
C GLY A 14 18.99 -3.29 -9.23
N LYS A 15 19.85 -4.32 -9.23
CA LYS A 15 19.87 -5.35 -10.28
C LYS A 15 19.15 -6.61 -9.81
N LEU A 16 18.25 -7.13 -10.64
CA LEU A 16 17.62 -8.43 -10.43
C LEU A 16 18.65 -9.55 -10.58
N LYS A 17 18.89 -10.29 -9.50
CA LYS A 17 19.70 -11.50 -9.48
C LYS A 17 18.78 -12.70 -9.29
N LEU A 18 18.67 -13.52 -10.33
CA LEU A 18 17.89 -14.77 -10.28
C LEU A 18 18.63 -15.82 -9.47
N ASP A 19 17.88 -16.66 -8.75
CA ASP A 19 18.45 -17.79 -8.00
C ASP A 19 18.99 -18.87 -8.93
N LYS A 20 18.39 -18.99 -10.13
CA LYS A 20 18.77 -19.94 -11.18
C LYS A 20 18.81 -19.23 -12.54
N PRO A 21 19.71 -19.64 -13.45
CA PRO A 21 19.77 -19.08 -14.79
C PRO A 21 18.52 -19.45 -15.61
N LEU A 22 18.14 -18.58 -16.54
CA LEU A 22 17.09 -18.87 -17.51
C LEU A 22 17.56 -19.90 -18.54
N THR A 23 16.69 -20.83 -18.89
CA THR A 23 16.98 -21.86 -19.90
C THR A 23 16.84 -21.34 -21.34
N TYR A 24 16.10 -20.25 -21.54
CA TYR A 24 15.94 -19.63 -22.84
C TYR A 24 17.11 -18.69 -23.15
N LEU A 25 17.71 -18.87 -24.33
CA LEU A 25 18.82 -18.05 -24.81
C LEU A 25 18.36 -17.15 -25.95
N ASN A 26 18.88 -15.92 -26.01
CA ASN A 26 18.66 -14.96 -27.10
C ASN A 26 17.18 -14.70 -27.44
N LYS A 27 16.32 -14.56 -26.43
CA LYS A 27 14.90 -14.21 -26.59
C LYS A 27 14.61 -12.84 -25.98
N GLN A 28 13.83 -12.03 -26.68
CA GLN A 28 13.27 -10.81 -26.12
C GLN A 28 12.12 -11.17 -25.18
N VAL A 29 12.14 -10.61 -23.96
CA VAL A 29 11.17 -10.91 -22.92
C VAL A 29 10.66 -9.63 -22.27
N ARG A 30 9.44 -9.68 -21.72
CA ARG A 30 8.89 -8.67 -20.81
C ARG A 30 8.95 -9.25 -19.40
N VAL A 31 9.55 -8.53 -18.47
CA VAL A 31 9.70 -8.96 -17.08
C VAL A 31 8.66 -8.24 -16.22
N ILE A 32 7.96 -8.98 -15.36
CA ILE A 32 7.13 -8.46 -14.28
C ILE A 32 7.83 -8.82 -12.97
N ILE A 33 8.02 -7.85 -12.09
CA ILE A 33 8.68 -8.04 -10.80
C ILE A 33 7.61 -7.87 -9.73
N LEU A 34 7.45 -8.88 -8.87
CA LEU A 34 6.61 -8.82 -7.68
C LEU A 34 7.52 -8.56 -6.48
N ILE A 35 7.25 -7.50 -5.74
CA ILE A 35 7.96 -7.13 -4.51
C ILE A 35 7.00 -7.42 -3.37
N SER A 36 7.44 -8.17 -2.36
CA SER A 36 6.62 -8.44 -1.16
C SER A 36 6.43 -7.12 -0.41
N GLU A 37 5.21 -6.82 0.01
CA GLU A 37 4.89 -5.68 0.89
C GLU A 37 5.27 -6.01 2.35
N GLU A 38 6.44 -6.62 2.56
CA GLU A 38 6.98 -6.82 3.89
C GLU A 38 7.67 -5.53 4.32
N GLU A 39 6.92 -4.70 5.07
CA GLU A 39 7.36 -3.52 5.85
C GLU A 39 7.44 -2.13 5.17
N ASP A 40 6.63 -1.84 4.14
CA ASP A 40 6.53 -0.46 3.59
C ASP A 40 5.08 0.10 3.56
N LEU A 41 4.20 -0.45 4.39
CA LEU A 41 3.14 0.36 4.99
C LEU A 41 3.62 0.69 6.40
N ASP A 42 4.49 1.68 6.51
CA ASP A 42 4.65 2.39 7.77
C ASP A 42 3.26 2.92 8.13
N ASP A 43 2.56 2.24 9.04
CA ASP A 43 1.19 2.59 9.45
C ASP A 43 1.10 4.08 9.78
N GLN A 44 2.18 4.68 10.30
CA GLN A 44 2.27 6.12 10.55
C GLN A 44 2.19 6.93 9.27
N ASN A 45 2.95 6.58 8.24
CA ASN A 45 2.91 7.23 6.93
C ASN A 45 1.53 7.09 6.27
N TRP A 46 0.89 5.92 6.39
CA TRP A 46 -0.46 5.71 5.89
C TRP A 46 -1.51 6.56 6.64
N LEU A 47 -1.45 6.58 7.98
CA LEU A 47 -2.28 7.41 8.85
C LEU A 47 -2.12 8.91 8.59
N GLU A 48 -0.87 9.38 8.45
CA GLU A 48 -0.57 10.78 8.14
C GLU A 48 -1.16 11.20 6.79
N ASN A 49 -0.98 10.38 5.76
CA ASN A 49 -1.52 10.69 4.43
C ASN A 49 -3.04 10.67 4.38
N ILE A 50 -3.70 9.78 5.13
CA ILE A 50 -5.17 9.76 5.22
C ILE A 50 -5.68 10.99 5.97
N SER A 51 -5.04 11.36 7.07
CA SER A 51 -5.44 12.49 7.90
C SER A 51 -5.31 13.84 7.18
N LEU A 52 -4.41 13.93 6.19
CA LEU A 52 -4.18 15.13 5.39
C LEU A 52 -4.91 15.12 4.03
N ASN A 53 -5.68 14.09 3.72
CA ASN A 53 -6.30 13.95 2.41
C ASN A 53 -7.57 14.83 2.30
N PRO A 54 -7.61 15.81 1.38
CA PRO A 54 -8.74 16.73 1.23
C PRO A 54 -10.08 16.06 0.91
N ALA A 55 -10.06 14.82 0.40
CA ALA A 55 -11.28 14.06 0.15
C ALA A 55 -12.07 13.77 1.44
N PHE A 56 -11.42 13.87 2.61
CA PHE A 56 -12.00 13.64 3.93
C PHE A 56 -12.23 14.93 4.73
N ASP A 57 -12.03 16.11 4.17
CA ASP A 57 -12.25 17.39 4.86
C ASP A 57 -13.67 17.51 5.45
N PHE A 58 -14.66 16.86 4.81
CA PHE A 58 -16.04 16.85 5.30
C PHE A 58 -16.19 16.25 6.72
N LEU A 59 -15.33 15.30 7.10
CA LEU A 59 -15.34 14.66 8.43
C LEU A 59 -14.94 15.61 9.57
N THR A 60 -14.44 16.80 9.24
CA THR A 60 -14.06 17.82 10.23
C THR A 60 -15.21 18.74 10.64
N GLY A 61 -16.40 18.58 10.05
CA GLY A 61 -17.57 19.37 10.39
C GLY A 61 -18.17 18.97 11.73
N GLU A 62 -18.67 19.95 12.50
CA GLU A 62 -19.30 19.72 13.81
C GLU A 62 -20.53 18.78 13.73
N ASP A 63 -21.19 18.72 12.57
CA ASP A 63 -22.31 17.79 12.32
C ASP A 63 -21.88 16.32 12.22
N GLU A 64 -20.59 16.06 12.00
CA GLU A 64 -20.02 14.70 11.92
C GLU A 64 -19.57 14.18 13.30
N ASP A 65 -19.51 15.04 14.33
CA ASP A 65 -19.26 14.68 15.73
C ASP A 65 -20.51 14.05 16.36
N ILE A 66 -20.87 12.85 15.90
CA ILE A 66 -22.07 12.13 16.34
C ILE A 66 -21.87 11.31 17.63
N TYR A 67 -20.66 11.29 18.19
CA TYR A 67 -20.34 10.62 19.46
C TYR A 67 -19.54 11.55 20.38
N SER A 68 -19.81 11.45 21.67
CA SER A 68 -19.07 12.17 22.72
C SER A 68 -17.67 11.59 22.90
N ILE A 69 -16.67 12.46 23.01
CA ILE A 69 -15.27 12.06 23.28
C ILE A 69 -15.10 11.58 24.73
N GLU A 70 -15.96 12.03 25.64
CA GLU A 70 -15.82 11.76 27.08
C GLU A 70 -16.24 10.34 27.45
N ASP A 71 -17.31 9.84 26.83
CA ASP A 71 -17.95 8.56 27.17
C ASP A 71 -18.23 7.67 25.95
N GLY A 72 -18.03 8.16 24.72
CA GLY A 72 -18.29 7.40 23.50
C GLY A 72 -19.78 7.21 23.19
N GLU A 73 -20.67 7.86 23.93
CA GLU A 73 -22.11 7.74 23.72
C GLU A 73 -22.58 8.62 22.55
N PRO A 74 -23.63 8.19 21.80
CA PRO A 74 -24.17 8.99 20.71
C PRO A 74 -24.68 10.36 21.16
N ILE A 75 -24.31 11.41 20.43
CA ILE A 75 -24.88 12.73 20.61
C ILE A 75 -26.29 12.72 20.01
N LYS A 76 -27.28 13.08 20.83
CA LYS A 76 -28.66 13.21 20.36
C LYS A 76 -28.80 14.53 19.60
N HIS A 77 -28.60 14.51 18.28
CA HIS A 77 -29.06 15.60 17.44
C HIS A 77 -30.60 15.54 17.45
N GLU A 78 -31.25 16.52 18.09
CA GLU A 78 -32.71 16.65 18.01
C GLU A 78 -33.13 16.89 16.56
N ALA A 79 -34.18 16.20 16.13
CA ALA A 79 -34.76 16.25 14.78
C ALA A 79 -35.64 17.49 14.56
#